data_AF-A0A3D1ANZ9-F1
#
_entry.id   AF-A0A3D1ANZ9-F1
#
_cell.length_a   1.000
_cell.length_b   1.000
_cell.length_c   1.000
_cell.angle_alpha   90.00
_cell.angle_beta   90.00
_cell.angle_gamma   90.00
#
_symmetry.space_group_name_H-M   'P 1'
#
loop_
_entity.id
_entity.type
_entity.pdbx_description
1 polymer ?
#
loop_
_entity_poly.entity_id
_entity_poly.type
_entity_poly.pdbx_seq_one_letter_code
_entity_poly.pdbx_strand_id
1 'polypeptide(L)' 'MPHIAAADLFSLSIPERIQLVEDIWDSIAIQPEMVELTPEAKNELDKRLKEYEQHPQDQSSWDEVRSRLWHMV' A
#
# COMPACT_ATOMS: atom_id res chain seq x y z
N MET A 1 10.22 19.96 -16.63
CA MET A 1 8.98 19.36 -16.10
C MET A 1 8.33 20.38 -15.18
N PRO A 2 7.00 20.55 -15.19
CA PRO A 2 6.35 21.44 -14.25
C PRO A 2 6.57 20.92 -12.83
N HIS A 3 7.02 21.79 -11.94
CA HIS A 3 7.12 21.48 -10.52
C HIS A 3 5.77 21.78 -9.88
N ILE A 4 5.10 20.75 -9.39
CA ILE A 4 3.88 20.89 -8.60
C ILE A 4 4.33 21.05 -7.15
N ALA A 5 4.05 22.21 -6.55
CA ALA A 5 4.26 22.39 -5.12
C ALA A 5 3.16 21.61 -4.37
N ALA A 6 3.49 21.08 -3.19
CA ALA A 6 2.49 20.42 -2.34
C ALA A 6 1.29 21.34 -2.01
N ALA A 7 1.51 22.66 -1.99
CA ALA A 7 0.46 23.65 -1.83
C ALA A 7 -0.57 23.66 -2.98
N ASP A 8 -0.13 23.36 -4.21
CA ASP A 8 -0.99 23.34 -5.39
C ASP A 8 -2.02 22.20 -5.32
N LEU A 9 -1.68 21.11 -4.60
CA LEU A 9 -2.59 19.99 -4.38
C LEU A 9 -3.85 20.38 -3.61
N PHE A 10 -3.79 21.41 -2.75
CA PHE A 10 -4.98 21.88 -2.02
C PHE A 10 -5.97 22.64 -2.91
N SER A 11 -5.56 23.06 -4.11
CA SER A 11 -6.47 23.66 -5.10
C SER A 11 -7.31 22.63 -5.84
N LEU A 12 -6.86 21.36 -5.86
CA LEU A 12 -7.61 20.24 -6.41
C LEU A 12 -8.79 19.89 -5.50
N SER A 13 -9.91 19.52 -6.10
CA SER A 13 -11.03 18.91 -5.39
C SER A 13 -10.63 17.56 -4.76
N ILE A 14 -11.44 17.06 -3.82
CA ILE A 14 -11.18 15.75 -3.20
C ILE A 14 -11.07 14.62 -4.25
N PRO A 15 -11.99 14.49 -5.23
CA PRO A 15 -11.88 13.48 -6.27
C PRO A 15 -10.60 13.60 -7.09
N GLU A 16 -10.18 14.81 -7.46
CA GLU A 16 -8.95 15.03 -8.23
C GLU A 16 -7.70 14.64 -7.43
N ARG A 17 -7.68 14.90 -6.12
CA ARG A 17 -6.58 14.43 -5.26
C ARG A 17 -6.54 12.91 -5.14
N ILE A 18 -7.69 12.26 -5.06
CA ILE A 18 -7.77 10.79 -5.03
C ILE A 18 -7.22 10.22 -6.34
N GLN A 19 -7.69 10.73 -7.49
CA GLN A 19 -7.21 10.29 -8.79
C GLN A 19 -5.70 10.50 -8.93
N LEU A 20 -5.17 11.64 -8.50
CA LEU A 20 -3.73 11.89 -8.56
C LEU A 20 -2.93 10.91 -7.69
N VAL A 21 -3.43 10.55 -6.50
CA VAL A 21 -2.79 9.54 -5.66
C VAL A 21 -2.79 8.17 -6.34
N GLU A 22 -3.89 7.80 -6.99
CA GLU A 22 -4.00 6.56 -7.77
C GLU A 22 -3.01 6.57 -8.94
N ASP A 23 -2.98 7.62 -9.75
CA ASP A 23 -2.08 7.75 -10.90
C ASP A 23 -0.61 7.69 -10.49
N ILE A 24 -0.25 8.33 -9.37
CA ILE A 24 1.10 8.25 -8.80
C ILE A 24 1.39 6.81 -8.36
N TRP A 25 0.44 6.15 -7.69
CA TRP A 25 0.65 4.78 -7.26
C TRP A 25 0.85 3.81 -8.42
N ASP A 26 0.04 3.93 -9.47
CA ASP A 26 0.17 3.14 -10.69
C ASP A 26 1.53 3.36 -11.36
N SER A 27 2.01 4.61 -11.38
CA SER A 27 3.33 4.95 -11.94
C SER A 27 4.51 4.34 -11.18
N ILE A 28 4.36 4.10 -9.87
CA ILE A 28 5.37 3.43 -9.04
C ILE A 28 5.27 1.91 -9.21
N ALA A 29 4.04 1.38 -9.29
CA ALA A 29 3.79 -0.06 -9.40
C ALA A 29 4.37 -0.69 -10.68
N ILE A 30 4.54 0.09 -11.76
CA ILE A 30 5.17 -0.37 -13.00
C ILE A 30 6.70 -0.51 -12.93
N GLN A 31 7.35 -0.03 -11.86
CA GLN A 31 8.81 -0.10 -11.65
C GLN A 31 9.15 -0.72 -10.28
N PRO A 32 8.71 -1.96 -10.02
CA PRO A 32 8.90 -2.60 -8.71
C PRO A 32 10.37 -2.77 -8.32
N GLU A 33 11.28 -2.87 -9.29
CA GLU A 33 12.73 -3.01 -9.09
C GLU A 33 13.40 -1.77 -8.48
N MET A 34 12.75 -0.61 -8.58
CA MET A 34 13.26 0.65 -8.00
C MET A 34 13.05 0.72 -6.48
N VAL A 35 12.24 -0.18 -5.92
CA VAL A 35 12.00 -0.27 -4.48
C VAL A 35 12.94 -1.31 -3.88
N GLU A 36 14.11 -0.85 -3.41
CA GLU A 36 15.06 -1.72 -2.72
C GLU A 36 14.53 -2.16 -1.35
N LEU A 37 14.46 -3.46 -1.13
CA LEU A 37 14.17 -4.03 0.19
C LEU A 37 15.45 -4.12 1.00
N THR A 38 15.41 -3.66 2.25
CA THR A 38 16.50 -3.95 3.19
C THR A 38 16.57 -5.45 3.46
N PRO A 39 17.76 -5.99 3.83
CA PRO A 39 17.89 -7.39 4.21
C PRO A 39 16.89 -7.83 5.29
N GLU A 40 16.61 -6.94 6.25
CA GLU A 40 15.67 -7.19 7.35
C GLU A 40 14.24 -7.28 6.85
N ALA A 41 13.82 -6.36 5.96
CA ALA A 41 12.49 -6.38 5.36
C ALA A 41 12.29 -7.66 4.53
N LYS A 42 13.29 -8.05 3.74
CA LYS A 42 13.25 -9.29 2.96
C LYS A 42 13.11 -10.53 3.86
N ASN A 43 13.89 -10.61 4.93
CA ASN A 43 13.83 -11.73 5.86
C ASN A 43 12.46 -11.83 6.57
N GLU A 44 11.86 -10.70 6.97
CA GLU A 44 10.52 -10.68 7.55
C GLU A 44 9.45 -11.14 6.55
N LEU A 45 9.55 -10.72 5.28
CA LEU A 45 8.64 -11.17 4.23
C LEU A 45 8.76 -12.68 4.00
N ASP A 46 9.98 -13.20 3.87
CA ASP A 46 10.24 -14.64 3.70
C ASP A 46 9.70 -15.46 4.88
N LYS A 47 9.84 -14.93 6.11
CA LYS A 47 9.28 -15.55 7.32
C LYS A 47 7.76 -15.61 7.27
N ARG A 48 7.09 -14.48 7.02
CA ARG A 48 5.62 -14.41 6.96
C ARG A 48 5.03 -15.27 5.86
N LEU A 49 5.73 -15.36 4.73
CA LEU A 49 5.32 -16.22 3.63
C LEU A 49 5.37 -17.71 4.02
N LYS A 50 6.44 -18.15 4.68
CA LYS A 50 6.54 -19.53 5.19
C LYS A 50 5.48 -19.85 6.24
N GLU A 51 5.22 -18.91 7.15
CA GLU A 51 4.16 -19.05 8.16
C GLU A 51 2.79 -19.20 7.50
N TYR A 52 2.50 -18.41 6.45
CA TYR A 52 1.28 -18.55 5.66
C TYR A 52 1.15 -19.92 4.99
N GLU A 53 2.22 -20.38 4.33
CA GLU A 53 2.22 -21.66 3.60
C GLU A 53 1.99 -22.86 4.54
N GLN A 54 2.49 -22.78 5.77
CA GLN A 54 2.30 -23.82 6.79
C GLN A 54 0.94 -23.73 7.48
N HIS A 55 0.44 -22.51 7.69
CA HIS A 55 -0.77 -22.25 8.46
C HIS A 55 -1.69 -21.24 7.75
N PRO A 56 -2.28 -21.60 6.60
CA PRO A 56 -3.07 -20.66 5.79
C PRO A 56 -4.34 -20.16 6.50
N GLN A 57 -4.84 -20.89 7.50
CA GLN A 57 -6.03 -20.55 8.28
C GLN A 57 -5.74 -19.60 9.46
N ASP A 58 -4.47 -19.35 9.77
CA ASP A 58 -4.08 -18.45 10.88
C ASP A 58 -4.18 -16.97 10.46
N GLN A 59 -4.40 -16.71 9.18
CA GLN A 59 -4.57 -15.36 8.65
C GLN A 59 -6.04 -15.00 8.54
N SER A 60 -6.36 -13.74 8.85
CA SER A 60 -7.68 -13.19 8.57
C SER A 60 -7.78 -12.78 7.11
N SER A 61 -8.91 -13.12 6.49
CA SER A 61 -9.32 -12.51 5.23
C SER A 61 -9.44 -10.99 5.35
N TRP A 62 -9.35 -10.28 4.23
CA TRP A 62 -9.54 -8.83 4.22
C TRP A 62 -10.92 -8.43 4.76
N ASP A 63 -11.97 -9.19 4.45
CA ASP A 63 -13.33 -8.92 4.95
C ASP A 63 -13.42 -9.04 6.48
N GLU A 64 -12.76 -10.04 7.07
CA GLU A 64 -12.68 -10.18 8.53
C GLU A 64 -11.90 -9.04 9.19
N VAL A 65 -10.75 -8.65 8.61
CA VAL A 65 -9.95 -7.51 9.08
C VAL A 65 -10.78 -6.23 9.01
N ARG A 66 -11.38 -5.96 7.84
CA ARG A 66 -12.22 -4.79 7.59
C ARG A 66 -13.39 -4.74 8.56
N SER A 67 -14.08 -5.87 8.76
CA SER A 67 -15.17 -5.97 9.72
C SER A 67 -14.70 -5.58 11.12
N ARG A 68 -13.58 -6.12 11.61
CA ARG A 68 -13.05 -5.76 12.94
C ARG A 68 -12.72 -4.27 13.07
N LEU A 69 -12.03 -3.69 12.09
CA LEU A 69 -11.54 -2.31 12.16
C LEU A 69 -12.66 -1.27 11.99
N TRP A 70 -13.65 -1.56 11.13
CA TRP A 70 -14.71 -0.60 10.82
C TRP A 70 -15.83 -0.58 11.88
N HIS A 71 -15.91 -1.59 12.74
CA HIS A 71 -16.76 -1.55 13.94
C HIS A 71 -16.12 -0.74 15.09
N MET A 72 -14.86 -0.29 14.96
CA MET A 72 -14.18 0.56 15.95
C MET A 72 -14.29 2.06 15.65
N VAL A 73 -15.03 2.46 14.62
CA VAL A 73 -15.27 3.86 14.23
C VAL A 73 -16.76 4.19 14.32
#